data_AF-A0A9W8XDF2-F1
#
_entry.id   AF-A0A9W8XDF2-F1
#
_cell.length_a   1.000
_cell.length_b   1.000
_cell.length_c   1.000
_cell.angle_alpha   90.00
_cell.angle_beta   90.00
_cell.angle_gamma   90.00
#
_symmetry.space_group_name_H-M   'P 1'
#
loop_
_entity.id
_entity.type
_entity.pdbx_description
1 polymer ?
#
loop_
_entity_poly.entity_id
_entity_poly.type
_entity_poly.pdbx_seq_one_letter_code
_entity_poly.pdbx_strand_id
1 'polypeptide(L)'
;MINPHITMSTDFMDFSTGAGNDPLFTDFGSHLANMSFSTALAHPTFLQDFEASTGATPLPKWICALYAYRTKAKKPESRIRKTPKPKDRAADCKNWIKRTNNFPLSGGIRKRKTEIASPRERNSKYAMPRPLNALQYQRHAIQLMSSVLNTRTNASPFTLVLDDLNQRAIPFLQELVARALSRNVTVIIVSFEGTRVHPDVRNVAAYGNRTAADTLGNIEQAMSDRKECLVIIDDMYDAVATKNIDIQALFNLVVMKYTSTLVGVYHTDVLPEPSTSGVDAYAPPPLELLKFMATSVITCRSLSHVLASKAARERSLPEPTFGMQTGAEGIVQCLNANDGCGIVLEAEFRRKSGRPESETYYLRPRRGSDYHQPLPTQLYGTLKQEYVILLDQHPAYANSELVGMVAAANDEMETSFNLALTDKQKAAREGVVLPYFDAQKGEGGEGGRILYDMGEEDDFDEEEDEI
;
A
#
# COMPACT_ATOMS: atom_id res chain seq x y z
N MET A 1 44.20 26.18 44.21
CA MET A 1 45.14 25.05 44.37
C MET A 1 44.51 23.83 43.71
N ILE A 2 45.19 23.34 42.66
CA ILE A 2 45.07 22.03 41.99
C ILE A 2 43.74 21.72 41.29
N ASN A 3 43.73 22.12 40.00
CA ASN A 3 43.17 21.38 38.88
C ASN A 3 44.04 20.12 38.61
N PRO A 4 43.57 19.07 37.93
CA PRO A 4 43.70 19.11 36.47
C PRO A 4 42.62 18.39 35.64
N HIS A 5 42.47 18.95 34.44
CA HIS A 5 42.06 18.39 33.15
C HIS A 5 42.23 16.87 32.94
N ILE A 6 41.21 16.25 32.32
CA ILE A 6 41.41 15.25 31.25
C ILE A 6 40.41 15.55 30.11
N THR A 7 40.95 16.04 29.01
CA THR A 7 40.38 16.00 27.65
C THR A 7 40.51 14.59 27.09
N MET A 8 39.46 14.05 26.45
CA MET A 8 39.58 12.89 25.55
C MET A 8 39.05 13.25 24.17
N SER A 9 39.98 13.43 23.23
CA SER A 9 39.78 13.12 21.81
C SER A 9 40.03 11.62 21.60
N THR A 10 39.28 11.00 20.69
CA THR A 10 39.67 9.87 19.82
C THR A 10 38.46 9.62 18.91
N ASP A 11 38.46 10.14 17.69
CA ASP A 11 39.05 9.53 16.49
C ASP A 11 38.06 8.61 15.77
N PHE A 12 37.49 9.21 14.72
CA PHE A 12 37.02 8.56 13.51
C PHE A 12 38.04 7.49 13.07
N MET A 13 37.62 6.23 12.95
CA MET A 13 38.36 5.26 12.14
C MET A 13 37.82 5.28 10.73
N ASP A 14 38.61 5.88 9.85
CA ASP A 14 38.60 5.65 8.40
C ASP A 14 38.83 4.16 8.12
N PHE A 15 37.92 3.54 7.39
CA PHE A 15 38.14 2.26 6.73
C PHE A 15 38.23 2.48 5.21
N SER A 16 39.41 2.83 4.74
CA SER A 16 39.81 2.58 3.37
C SER A 16 41.24 2.02 3.32
N THR A 17 41.44 1.07 2.42
CA THR A 17 42.68 0.39 2.03
C THR A 17 43.16 -0.80 2.89
N GLY A 18 43.02 -1.99 2.32
CA GLY A 18 43.52 -3.24 2.88
C GLY A 18 42.93 -4.47 2.19
N ALA A 19 43.05 -4.57 0.87
CA ALA A 19 42.73 -5.79 0.13
C ALA A 19 43.76 -6.86 0.47
N GLY A 20 43.38 -7.81 1.33
CA GLY A 20 44.04 -9.10 1.51
C GLY A 20 43.08 -10.20 1.09
N ASN A 21 43.43 -10.92 0.02
CA ASN A 21 42.70 -12.08 -0.48
C ASN A 21 42.84 -13.27 0.50
N ASP A 22 41.91 -13.43 1.42
CA ASP A 22 41.73 -14.66 2.20
C ASP A 22 40.42 -15.35 1.80
N PRO A 23 40.46 -16.57 1.22
CA PRO A 23 39.28 -17.27 0.70
C PRO A 23 38.36 -17.89 1.78
N LEU A 24 38.64 -17.64 3.06
CA LEU A 24 37.82 -18.11 4.18
C LEU A 24 36.81 -17.06 4.68
N PHE A 25 36.87 -15.81 4.19
CA PHE A 25 35.95 -14.74 4.61
C PHE A 25 34.64 -14.69 3.82
N THR A 26 34.56 -15.40 2.69
CA THR A 26 33.40 -15.38 1.79
C THR A 26 32.27 -16.31 2.21
N ASP A 27 32.54 -17.38 2.95
CA ASP A 27 31.51 -18.37 3.33
C ASP A 27 30.75 -17.99 4.62
N PHE A 28 31.35 -17.19 5.51
CA PHE A 28 30.71 -16.78 6.76
C PHE A 28 29.64 -15.68 6.57
N GLY A 29 29.72 -14.90 5.50
CA GLY A 29 28.83 -13.76 5.25
C GLY A 29 27.42 -14.13 4.78
N SER A 30 27.24 -15.30 4.17
CA SER A 30 25.98 -15.71 3.54
C SER A 30 24.91 -16.15 4.55
N HIS A 31 25.32 -16.79 5.66
CA HIS A 31 24.40 -17.27 6.70
C HIS A 31 23.90 -16.18 7.66
N LEU A 32 24.66 -15.09 7.84
CA LEU A 32 24.32 -14.01 8.77
C LEU A 32 23.53 -12.86 8.13
N ALA A 33 23.53 -12.74 6.79
CA ALA A 33 22.88 -11.64 6.07
C ALA A 33 21.35 -11.59 6.26
N ASN A 34 20.72 -12.71 6.64
CA ASN A 34 19.27 -12.81 6.82
C ASN A 34 18.83 -12.91 8.30
N MET A 35 19.75 -12.80 9.26
CA MET A 35 19.42 -12.88 10.68
C MET A 35 19.27 -11.49 11.30
N SER A 36 18.10 -11.23 11.88
CA SER A 36 17.94 -10.11 12.81
C SER A 36 18.76 -10.40 14.07
N PHE A 37 19.95 -9.81 14.16
CA PHE A 37 20.81 -9.89 15.35
C PHE A 37 20.08 -9.40 16.61
N SER A 38 19.12 -8.49 16.45
CA SER A 38 18.31 -8.00 17.57
C SER A 38 17.44 -9.10 18.20
N THR A 39 16.91 -10.01 17.37
CA THR A 39 16.08 -11.16 17.76
C THR A 39 16.94 -12.33 18.23
N ALA A 40 18.04 -12.60 17.53
CA ALA A 40 18.98 -13.67 17.87
C ALA A 40 19.61 -13.48 19.26
N LEU A 41 20.08 -12.26 19.56
CA LEU A 41 20.69 -11.92 20.85
C LEU A 41 19.68 -11.77 22.01
N ALA A 42 18.38 -11.84 21.74
CA ALA A 42 17.35 -11.86 22.78
C ALA A 42 17.11 -13.27 23.33
N HIS A 43 17.53 -14.31 22.61
CA HIS A 43 17.41 -15.70 23.04
C HIS A 43 18.51 -16.06 24.06
N PRO A 44 18.17 -16.62 25.23
CA PRO A 44 19.14 -16.89 26.29
C PRO A 44 20.16 -17.99 25.93
N THR A 45 19.79 -18.90 25.03
CA THR A 45 20.64 -20.03 24.58
C THR A 45 21.44 -19.74 23.31
N PHE A 46 21.24 -18.57 22.70
CA PHE A 46 21.78 -18.26 21.37
C PHE A 46 23.29 -18.47 21.26
N LEU A 47 24.06 -18.05 22.28
CA LEU A 47 25.51 -18.23 22.28
C LEU A 47 25.92 -19.70 22.34
N GLN A 48 25.19 -20.54 23.09
CA GLN A 48 25.47 -21.98 23.20
C GLN A 48 25.10 -22.72 21.90
N ASP A 49 23.98 -22.34 21.29
CA ASP A 49 23.52 -22.92 20.01
C ASP A 49 24.43 -22.51 18.84
N PHE A 50 24.99 -21.30 18.89
CA PHE A 50 25.93 -20.78 17.89
C PHE A 50 27.31 -21.43 18.00
N GLU A 51 27.82 -21.63 19.22
CA GLU A 51 29.07 -22.36 19.46
C GLU A 51 28.96 -23.84 19.09
N ALA A 52 27.80 -24.46 19.32
CA ALA A 52 27.55 -25.86 18.95
C ALA A 52 27.46 -26.09 17.43
N SER A 53 26.99 -25.09 16.67
CA SER A 53 26.82 -25.18 15.20
C SER A 53 28.07 -24.83 14.39
N THR A 54 28.98 -24.01 14.94
CA THR A 54 30.16 -23.52 14.22
C THR A 54 31.44 -24.30 14.48
N GLY A 55 31.42 -25.33 15.33
CA GLY A 55 32.51 -26.30 15.43
C GLY A 55 33.90 -25.66 15.63
N ALA A 56 34.14 -25.09 16.81
CA ALA A 56 35.47 -24.73 17.31
C ALA A 56 36.22 -23.55 16.64
N THR A 57 35.60 -22.37 16.56
CA THR A 57 36.34 -21.09 16.57
C THR A 57 35.79 -20.16 17.65
N PRO A 58 36.64 -19.44 18.40
CA PRO A 58 36.15 -18.51 19.40
C PRO A 58 35.40 -17.35 18.71
N LEU A 59 34.20 -17.06 19.20
CA LEU A 59 33.36 -15.96 18.73
C LEU A 59 34.18 -14.66 18.58
N PRO A 60 33.97 -13.88 17.50
CA PRO A 60 34.58 -12.57 17.35
C PRO A 60 34.35 -11.69 18.59
N LYS A 61 35.42 -11.10 19.12
CA LYS A 61 35.42 -10.32 20.38
C LYS A 61 34.33 -9.25 20.45
N TRP A 62 33.94 -8.69 19.30
CA TRP A 62 32.88 -7.67 19.22
C TRP A 62 31.48 -8.22 19.56
N ILE A 63 31.17 -9.47 19.23
CA ILE A 63 29.89 -10.12 19.56
C ILE A 63 29.78 -10.30 21.08
N CYS A 64 30.87 -10.79 21.70
CA CYS A 64 30.96 -10.93 23.15
C CYS A 64 30.82 -9.58 23.87
N ALA A 65 31.46 -8.53 23.35
CA ALA A 65 31.34 -7.18 23.90
C ALA A 65 29.91 -6.62 23.80
N LEU A 66 29.23 -6.85 22.68
CA LEU A 66 27.87 -6.39 22.44
C LEU A 66 26.85 -7.13 23.33
N TYR A 67 27.02 -8.43 23.55
CA TYR A 67 26.21 -9.21 24.48
C TYR A 67 26.42 -8.77 25.94
N ALA A 68 27.67 -8.53 26.35
CA ALA A 68 28.01 -8.06 27.69
C ALA A 68 27.47 -6.64 27.97
N TYR A 69 27.46 -5.75 26.97
CA TYR A 69 26.86 -4.42 27.09
C TYR A 69 25.35 -4.50 27.34
N ARG A 70 24.64 -5.36 26.60
CA ARG A 70 23.18 -5.49 26.67
C ARG A 70 22.68 -6.17 27.94
N THR A 71 23.43 -7.14 28.44
CA THR A 71 23.13 -7.81 29.73
C THR A 71 23.37 -6.88 30.92
N LYS A 72 24.38 -6.00 30.86
CA LYS A 72 24.58 -4.94 31.86
C LYS A 72 23.47 -3.88 31.85
N ALA A 73 22.90 -3.58 30.68
CA ALA A 73 21.77 -2.65 30.54
C ALA A 73 20.44 -3.22 31.10
N LYS A 74 20.36 -4.53 31.39
CA LYS A 74 19.17 -5.19 31.96
C LYS A 74 19.19 -5.37 33.48
N LYS A 75 20.09 -4.71 34.22
CA LYS A 75 19.96 -4.66 35.69
C LYS A 75 18.65 -3.93 36.05
N PRO A 76 17.77 -4.50 36.89
CA PRO A 76 16.52 -3.85 37.24
C PRO A 76 16.84 -2.59 38.03
N GLU A 77 16.43 -1.44 37.50
CA GLU A 77 16.40 -0.19 38.27
C GLU A 77 15.64 -0.45 39.57
N SER A 78 16.33 -0.19 40.68
CA SER A 78 15.77 -0.28 42.01
C SER A 78 14.48 0.54 42.09
N ARG A 79 13.39 -0.15 42.38
CA ARG A 79 12.02 0.32 42.60
C ARG A 79 12.00 1.60 43.45
N ILE A 80 11.98 2.76 42.81
CA ILE A 80 11.71 4.04 43.47
C ILE A 80 10.26 4.00 43.95
N ARG A 81 10.07 3.91 45.27
CA ARG A 81 8.76 4.03 45.92
C ARG A 81 8.22 5.44 45.65
N LYS A 82 7.27 5.57 44.73
CA LYS A 82 6.48 6.80 44.57
C LYS A 82 5.62 6.99 45.83
N THR A 83 5.88 8.05 46.59
CA THR A 83 4.97 8.54 47.62
C THR A 83 3.65 8.98 46.97
N PRO A 84 2.49 8.75 47.61
CA PRO A 84 1.21 9.15 47.04
C PRO A 84 1.11 10.68 47.00
N LYS A 85 0.80 11.24 45.83
CA LYS A 85 0.45 12.67 45.69
C LYS A 85 -0.83 12.97 46.49
N PRO A 86 -0.93 14.12 47.17
CA PRO A 86 -2.17 14.54 47.80
C PRO A 86 -3.25 14.77 46.73
N LYS A 87 -4.44 14.27 47.00
CA LYS A 87 -5.64 14.53 46.18
C LYS A 87 -6.20 15.87 46.63
N ASP A 88 -5.89 16.94 45.92
CA ASP A 88 -6.70 18.16 45.98
C ASP A 88 -8.03 17.87 45.27
N ARG A 89 -9.00 17.38 46.05
CA ARG A 89 -10.40 17.41 45.65
C ARG A 89 -10.93 18.79 45.99
N ALA A 90 -11.33 19.53 44.97
CA ALA A 90 -12.24 20.66 45.16
C ALA A 90 -13.51 20.14 45.86
N ALA A 91 -13.76 20.61 47.08
CA ALA A 91 -15.07 20.51 47.69
C ALA A 91 -16.03 21.42 46.91
N ASP A 92 -17.27 20.93 46.74
CA ASP A 92 -18.42 21.68 46.23
C ASP A 92 -18.52 21.97 44.72
N CYS A 93 -18.88 20.94 43.97
CA CYS A 93 -19.59 21.09 42.69
C CYS A 93 -20.84 20.20 42.61
N LYS A 94 -21.62 20.13 43.69
CA LYS A 94 -22.91 19.40 43.73
C LYS A 94 -24.15 20.21 43.35
N ASN A 95 -24.05 21.52 43.09
CA ASN A 95 -25.23 22.38 42.88
C ASN A 95 -25.35 23.09 41.52
N TRP A 96 -24.55 22.74 40.49
CA TRP A 96 -24.67 23.44 39.19
C TRP A 96 -25.71 22.86 38.22
N ILE A 97 -26.19 21.62 38.41
CA ILE A 97 -27.19 21.03 37.49
C ILE A 97 -28.55 20.97 38.19
N LYS A 98 -29.40 21.97 37.92
CA LYS A 98 -30.81 21.96 38.35
C LYS A 98 -31.55 20.79 37.68
N ARG A 99 -32.01 19.84 38.49
CA ARG A 99 -32.87 18.71 38.09
C ARG A 99 -34.35 19.09 38.05
N THR A 100 -34.74 20.10 37.27
CA THR A 100 -36.16 20.36 36.99
C THR A 100 -36.31 21.22 35.74
N ASN A 101 -36.54 20.58 34.60
CA ASN A 101 -37.20 21.23 33.47
C ASN A 101 -38.14 20.21 32.82
N ASN A 102 -39.20 19.88 33.57
CA ASN A 102 -40.40 19.23 33.07
C ASN A 102 -41.57 20.19 33.33
N PHE A 103 -42.00 20.91 32.29
CA PHE A 103 -43.35 21.45 32.19
C PHE A 103 -43.88 21.18 30.76
N PRO A 104 -45.13 20.69 30.62
CA PRO A 104 -45.76 20.47 29.33
C PRO A 104 -46.60 21.69 28.87
N LEU A 105 -46.94 21.69 27.57
CA LEU A 105 -47.98 22.50 26.88
C LEU A 105 -47.65 23.98 26.56
N SER A 106 -47.06 24.22 25.39
CA SER A 106 -47.78 24.76 24.20
C SER A 106 -46.78 25.23 23.12
N GLY A 107 -47.05 24.87 21.86
CA GLY A 107 -46.67 25.67 20.69
C GLY A 107 -45.21 25.77 20.22
N GLY A 108 -44.28 24.90 20.63
CA GLY A 108 -42.87 24.99 20.23
C GLY A 108 -42.40 23.86 19.31
N ILE A 109 -42.07 24.19 18.05
CA ILE A 109 -41.42 23.28 17.09
C ILE A 109 -40.11 22.76 17.69
N ARG A 110 -40.00 21.44 17.90
CA ARG A 110 -38.77 20.79 18.36
C ARG A 110 -37.68 20.95 17.28
N LYS A 111 -36.70 21.83 17.49
CA LYS A 111 -35.43 21.74 16.76
C LYS A 111 -34.71 20.46 17.23
N ARG A 112 -34.52 19.52 16.31
CA ARG A 112 -33.65 18.35 16.51
C ARG A 112 -32.30 18.85 17.04
N LYS A 113 -31.81 18.20 18.10
CA LYS A 113 -30.45 18.32 18.61
C LYS A 113 -29.50 18.10 17.44
N THR A 114 -28.82 19.14 16.98
CA THR A 114 -27.78 19.02 15.97
C THR A 114 -26.63 18.28 16.63
N GLU A 115 -26.41 17.04 16.23
CA GLU A 115 -25.19 16.32 16.54
C GLU A 115 -24.03 17.18 16.05
N ILE A 116 -23.15 17.56 16.97
CA ILE A 116 -21.92 18.25 16.61
C ILE A 116 -21.02 17.18 16.00
N ALA A 117 -21.21 17.02 14.71
CA ALA A 117 -20.33 16.45 13.72
C ALA A 117 -18.86 16.58 14.11
N SER A 118 -18.15 15.45 14.19
CA SER A 118 -16.70 15.42 14.33
C SER A 118 -16.01 16.16 13.17
N PRO A 119 -14.77 16.65 13.32
CA PRO A 119 -14.07 17.41 12.27
C PRO A 119 -13.97 16.71 10.89
N ARG A 120 -14.22 15.40 10.82
CA ARG A 120 -14.26 14.60 9.57
C ARG A 120 -15.45 14.93 8.66
N GLU A 121 -16.52 15.51 9.19
CA GLU A 121 -17.74 15.78 8.42
C GLU A 121 -17.72 17.12 7.68
N ARG A 122 -16.76 18.01 7.98
CA ARG A 122 -16.66 19.31 7.27
C ARG A 122 -16.17 19.20 5.83
N ASN A 123 -15.66 18.04 5.41
CA ASN A 123 -15.29 17.75 4.01
C ASN A 123 -16.34 16.92 3.25
N SER A 124 -17.58 16.86 3.73
CA SER A 124 -18.67 16.01 3.19
C SER A 124 -19.20 16.42 1.80
N LYS A 125 -18.73 17.52 1.19
CA LYS A 125 -19.14 17.85 -0.20
C LYS A 125 -18.61 16.86 -1.25
N TYR A 126 -17.71 15.95 -0.89
CA TYR A 126 -17.16 14.90 -1.76
C TYR A 126 -17.37 13.47 -1.24
N ALA A 127 -18.12 13.28 -0.15
CA ALA A 127 -18.36 11.95 0.41
C ALA A 127 -19.39 11.18 -0.45
N MET A 128 -18.91 10.11 -1.09
CA MET A 128 -19.69 9.24 -1.96
C MET A 128 -20.78 8.46 -1.22
N PRO A 129 -21.90 8.11 -1.88
CA PRO A 129 -22.74 7.01 -1.45
C PRO A 129 -21.92 5.73 -1.52
N ARG A 130 -21.69 5.11 -0.35
CA ARG A 130 -21.07 3.79 -0.26
C ARG A 130 -21.97 2.80 -0.98
N PRO A 131 -21.43 1.82 -1.72
CA PRO A 131 -22.26 0.75 -2.26
C PRO A 131 -22.98 0.07 -1.09
N LEU A 132 -24.20 -0.40 -1.35
CA LEU A 132 -25.08 -1.01 -0.35
C LEU A 132 -24.43 -2.21 0.38
N ASN A 133 -23.33 -2.77 -0.17
CA ASN A 133 -22.60 -3.88 0.40
C ASN A 133 -21.08 -3.60 0.51
N ALA A 134 -20.54 -3.65 1.74
CA ALA A 134 -19.13 -3.39 2.04
C ALA A 134 -18.16 -4.37 1.37
N LEU A 135 -18.57 -5.63 1.17
CA LEU A 135 -17.74 -6.63 0.50
C LEU A 135 -17.55 -6.33 -0.99
N GLN A 136 -18.58 -5.80 -1.65
CA GLN A 136 -18.50 -5.41 -3.06
C GLN A 136 -17.53 -4.25 -3.26
N TYR A 137 -17.60 -3.25 -2.38
CA TYR A 137 -16.65 -2.14 -2.34
C TYR A 137 -15.21 -2.62 -2.19
N GLN A 138 -14.96 -3.49 -1.21
CA GLN A 138 -13.63 -4.02 -0.94
C GLN A 138 -13.05 -4.75 -2.15
N ARG A 139 -13.84 -5.63 -2.78
CA ARG A 139 -13.43 -6.35 -3.99
C ARG A 139 -13.10 -5.38 -5.12
N HIS A 140 -13.95 -4.37 -5.34
CA HIS A 140 -13.71 -3.35 -6.36
C HIS A 140 -12.42 -2.57 -6.10
N ALA A 141 -12.23 -2.06 -4.89
CA ALA A 141 -11.05 -1.29 -4.53
C ALA A 141 -9.76 -2.12 -4.68
N ILE A 142 -9.74 -3.37 -4.20
CA ILE A 142 -8.58 -4.26 -4.35
C ILE A 142 -8.32 -4.56 -5.83
N GLN A 143 -9.38 -4.74 -6.63
CA GLN A 143 -9.25 -4.98 -8.07
C GLN A 143 -8.60 -3.78 -8.79
N LEU A 144 -8.94 -2.54 -8.42
CA LEU A 144 -8.30 -1.34 -8.99
C LEU A 144 -6.79 -1.35 -8.75
N MET A 145 -6.36 -1.52 -7.49
CA MET A 145 -4.94 -1.56 -7.16
C MET A 145 -4.22 -2.76 -7.79
N SER A 146 -4.85 -3.94 -7.75
CA SER A 146 -4.32 -5.15 -8.41
C SER A 146 -4.17 -4.96 -9.92
N SER A 147 -5.05 -4.21 -10.58
CA SER A 147 -4.94 -3.93 -12.01
C SER A 147 -3.70 -3.11 -12.37
N VAL A 148 -3.34 -2.13 -11.54
CA VAL A 148 -2.12 -1.33 -11.69
C VAL A 148 -0.87 -2.15 -11.36
N LEU A 149 -0.85 -2.85 -10.23
CA LEU A 149 0.28 -3.69 -9.83
C LEU A 149 0.58 -4.81 -10.82
N ASN A 150 -0.45 -5.40 -11.42
CA ASN A 150 -0.29 -6.44 -12.42
C ASN A 150 0.05 -5.87 -13.80
N THR A 151 0.21 -4.54 -13.96
CA THR A 151 0.48 -3.85 -15.23
C THR A 151 -0.49 -4.27 -16.34
N ARG A 152 -1.78 -4.36 -16.01
CA ARG A 152 -2.79 -4.73 -17.01
C ARG A 152 -2.86 -3.66 -18.09
N THR A 153 -3.02 -4.11 -19.34
CA THR A 153 -3.17 -3.21 -20.48
C THR A 153 -4.32 -2.24 -20.23
N ASN A 154 -4.07 -0.95 -20.45
CA ASN A 154 -5.03 0.15 -20.22
C ASN A 154 -5.57 0.30 -18.79
N ALA A 155 -4.95 -0.32 -17.77
CA ALA A 155 -5.35 -0.08 -16.37
C ALA A 155 -4.99 1.34 -15.93
N SER A 156 -3.78 1.77 -16.22
CA SER A 156 -3.33 3.15 -16.04
C SER A 156 -2.19 3.44 -17.03
N PRO A 157 -2.42 4.23 -18.09
CA PRO A 157 -1.37 4.56 -19.06
C PRO A 157 -0.21 5.33 -18.42
N PHE A 158 -0.49 6.21 -17.46
CA PHE A 158 0.52 6.92 -16.69
C PHE A 158 0.21 6.87 -15.18
N THR A 159 1.07 6.16 -14.44
CA THR A 159 1.03 6.10 -12.98
C THR A 159 2.14 6.98 -12.41
N LEU A 160 1.76 8.01 -11.68
CA LEU A 160 2.67 8.85 -10.92
C LEU A 160 2.78 8.33 -9.49
N VAL A 161 3.99 8.03 -9.04
CA VAL A 161 4.28 7.61 -7.67
C VAL A 161 4.94 8.77 -6.95
N LEU A 162 4.38 9.17 -5.82
CA LEU A 162 4.89 10.23 -4.97
C LEU A 162 5.50 9.60 -3.72
N ASP A 163 6.78 9.81 -3.51
CA ASP A 163 7.48 9.31 -2.33
C ASP A 163 8.26 10.42 -1.62
N ASP A 164 8.89 10.04 -0.51
CA ASP A 164 9.75 10.91 0.28
C ASP A 164 10.86 10.08 0.94
N LEU A 165 11.82 10.75 1.59
CA LEU A 165 12.87 10.10 2.39
C LEU A 165 12.32 9.21 3.52
N ASN A 166 11.10 9.47 4.01
CA ASN A 166 10.47 8.68 5.06
C ASN A 166 9.89 7.38 4.53
N GLN A 167 9.49 7.32 3.27
CA GLN A 167 9.03 6.12 2.61
C GLN A 167 9.30 6.21 1.11
N ARG A 168 10.37 5.57 0.66
CA ARG A 168 10.71 5.45 -0.76
C ARG A 168 9.73 4.56 -1.52
N ALA A 169 9.58 4.81 -2.82
CA ALA A 169 8.74 4.04 -3.74
C ALA A 169 9.26 2.61 -4.03
N ILE A 170 10.51 2.30 -3.67
CA ILE A 170 11.20 1.05 -4.02
C ILE A 170 10.37 -0.22 -3.75
N PRO A 171 9.74 -0.42 -2.57
CA PRO A 171 8.97 -1.66 -2.32
C PRO A 171 7.79 -1.83 -3.28
N PHE A 172 7.15 -0.72 -3.68
CA PHE A 172 6.07 -0.71 -4.65
C PHE A 172 6.59 -1.00 -6.07
N LEU A 173 7.69 -0.36 -6.47
CA LEU A 173 8.33 -0.61 -7.76
C LEU A 173 8.83 -2.05 -7.91
N GLN A 174 9.44 -2.61 -6.87
CA GLN A 174 9.90 -4.01 -6.87
C GLN A 174 8.74 -4.99 -7.13
N GLU A 175 7.56 -4.68 -6.59
CA GLU A 175 6.38 -5.51 -6.82
C GLU A 175 5.85 -5.37 -8.25
N LEU A 176 5.82 -4.14 -8.79
CA LEU A 176 5.50 -3.89 -10.20
C LEU A 176 6.43 -4.66 -11.14
N VAL A 177 7.74 -4.60 -10.89
CA VAL A 177 8.77 -5.29 -11.69
C VAL A 177 8.59 -6.81 -11.60
N ALA A 178 8.43 -7.35 -10.39
CA ALA A 178 8.24 -8.79 -10.21
C ALA A 178 6.98 -9.30 -10.93
N ARG A 179 5.86 -8.56 -10.84
CA ARG A 179 4.60 -8.91 -11.52
C ARG A 179 4.71 -8.76 -13.04
N ALA A 180 5.36 -7.71 -13.55
CA ALA A 180 5.59 -7.52 -14.98
C ALA A 180 6.43 -8.65 -15.57
N LEU A 181 7.55 -9.01 -14.91
CA LEU A 181 8.42 -10.10 -15.32
C LEU A 181 7.71 -11.47 -15.25
N SER A 182 6.83 -11.69 -14.27
CA SER A 182 6.00 -12.91 -14.21
C SER A 182 5.05 -13.08 -15.40
N ARG A 183 4.66 -11.96 -16.03
CA ARG A 183 3.81 -11.91 -17.23
C ARG A 183 4.60 -11.84 -18.54
N ASN A 184 5.93 -11.96 -18.48
CA ASN A 184 6.83 -11.75 -19.63
C ASN A 184 6.71 -10.34 -20.27
N VAL A 185 6.31 -9.34 -19.49
CA VAL A 185 6.34 -7.93 -19.92
C VAL A 185 7.77 -7.42 -19.82
N THR A 186 8.22 -6.68 -20.83
CA THR A 186 9.59 -6.13 -20.83
C THR A 186 9.65 -4.92 -19.92
N VAL A 187 10.52 -4.98 -18.91
CA VAL A 187 10.70 -3.86 -17.97
C VAL A 187 11.89 -3.03 -18.43
N ILE A 188 11.67 -1.73 -18.56
CA ILE A 188 12.67 -0.73 -18.90
C ILE A 188 12.73 0.26 -17.74
N ILE A 189 13.89 0.40 -17.11
CA ILE A 189 14.12 1.42 -16.08
C ILE A 189 14.98 2.51 -16.69
N VAL A 190 14.47 3.73 -16.68
CA VAL A 190 15.20 4.95 -17.01
C VAL A 190 15.78 5.48 -15.71
N SER A 191 17.11 5.41 -15.57
CA SER A 191 17.79 5.70 -14.32
C SER A 191 18.46 7.08 -14.33
N PHE A 192 18.03 7.95 -13.43
CA PHE A 192 18.64 9.23 -13.09
C PHE A 192 19.47 9.12 -11.81
N GLU A 193 19.01 8.32 -10.83
CA GLU A 193 19.71 8.05 -9.58
C GLU A 193 20.04 6.56 -9.38
N GLY A 194 19.31 5.67 -10.07
CA GLY A 194 19.48 4.21 -9.98
C GLY A 194 20.78 3.71 -10.60
N THR A 195 21.60 3.02 -9.81
CA THR A 195 22.86 2.40 -10.29
C THR A 195 22.80 0.88 -10.40
N ARG A 196 21.84 0.23 -9.74
CA ARG A 196 21.72 -1.23 -9.67
C ARG A 196 20.39 -1.68 -10.23
N VAL A 197 20.45 -2.44 -11.31
CA VAL A 197 19.27 -2.99 -11.99
C VAL A 197 19.51 -4.49 -12.21
N HIS A 198 18.45 -5.29 -12.12
CA HIS A 198 18.52 -6.74 -12.37
C HIS A 198 18.92 -6.98 -13.84
N PRO A 199 19.73 -8.01 -14.16
CA PRO A 199 20.18 -8.26 -15.54
C PRO A 199 19.06 -8.42 -16.57
N ASP A 200 17.91 -8.96 -16.16
CA ASP A 200 16.74 -9.13 -17.06
C ASP A 200 15.88 -7.88 -17.23
N VAL A 201 16.22 -6.78 -16.54
CA VAL A 201 15.57 -5.49 -16.69
C VAL A 201 16.46 -4.60 -17.55
N ARG A 202 15.89 -4.01 -18.60
CA ARG A 202 16.63 -3.11 -19.49
C ARG A 202 16.87 -1.80 -18.76
N ASN A 203 18.12 -1.36 -18.64
CA ASN A 203 18.46 -0.08 -18.02
C ASN A 203 18.84 0.95 -19.08
N VAL A 204 18.16 2.10 -19.08
CA VAL A 204 18.51 3.29 -19.85
C VAL A 204 19.07 4.32 -18.88
N ALA A 205 20.39 4.50 -18.89
CA ALA A 205 21.02 5.56 -18.12
C ALA A 205 20.62 6.93 -18.69
N ALA A 206 20.02 7.78 -17.85
CA ALA A 206 19.65 9.17 -18.16
C ALA A 206 20.48 10.19 -17.36
N TYR A 207 21.31 9.72 -16.42
CA TYR A 207 22.25 10.54 -15.66
C TYR A 207 23.44 11.07 -16.50
N GLY A 208 24.16 12.04 -15.94
CA GLY A 208 25.37 12.62 -16.55
C GLY A 208 25.07 13.60 -17.69
N ASN A 209 25.91 13.63 -18.74
CA ASN A 209 25.81 14.62 -19.83
C ASN A 209 24.87 14.21 -20.98
N ARG A 210 23.98 13.23 -20.77
CA ARG A 210 23.01 12.81 -21.79
C ARG A 210 21.94 13.88 -22.02
N THR A 211 21.56 14.08 -23.28
CA THR A 211 20.51 15.03 -23.66
C THR A 211 19.12 14.40 -23.60
N ALA A 212 18.07 15.22 -23.55
CA ALA A 212 16.69 14.74 -23.58
C ALA A 212 16.38 13.91 -24.83
N ALA A 213 16.88 14.33 -26.00
CA ALA A 213 16.70 13.63 -27.26
C ALA A 213 17.39 12.26 -27.26
N ASP A 214 18.61 12.18 -26.72
CA ASP A 214 19.32 10.89 -26.59
C ASP A 214 18.58 9.94 -25.66
N THR A 215 18.06 10.44 -24.53
CA THR A 215 17.29 9.62 -23.59
C THR A 215 16.02 9.08 -24.23
N LEU A 216 15.26 9.91 -24.96
CA LEU A 216 14.06 9.47 -25.69
C LEU A 216 14.39 8.45 -26.79
N GLY A 217 15.46 8.67 -27.56
CA GLY A 217 15.91 7.72 -28.59
C GLY A 217 16.34 6.37 -28.00
N ASN A 218 17.03 6.37 -26.85
CA ASN A 218 17.40 5.15 -26.15
C ASN A 218 16.19 4.40 -25.57
N ILE A 219 15.17 5.13 -25.09
CA ILE A 219 13.89 4.53 -24.66
C ILE A 219 13.21 3.87 -25.86
N GLU A 220 13.13 4.56 -27.00
CA GLU A 220 12.53 4.02 -28.22
C GLU A 220 13.25 2.74 -28.68
N GLN A 221 14.59 2.75 -28.71
CA GLN A 221 15.39 1.58 -29.03
C GLN A 221 15.18 0.43 -28.03
N ALA A 222 15.03 0.74 -26.74
CA ALA A 222 14.74 -0.27 -25.72
C ALA A 222 13.32 -0.86 -25.86
N MET A 223 12.39 -0.18 -26.52
CA MET A 223 11.00 -0.63 -26.73
C MET A 223 10.79 -1.35 -28.07
N SER A 224 11.63 -1.13 -29.09
CA SER A 224 11.40 -1.61 -30.46
C SER A 224 11.20 -3.11 -30.60
N ASP A 225 11.78 -3.91 -29.70
CA ASP A 225 11.81 -5.36 -29.82
C ASP A 225 10.53 -6.07 -29.33
N ARG A 226 9.65 -5.37 -28.61
CA ARG A 226 8.60 -6.00 -27.77
C ARG A 226 7.27 -5.27 -27.86
N LYS A 227 6.18 -6.05 -27.79
CA LYS A 227 4.80 -5.54 -27.94
C LYS A 227 4.26 -4.88 -26.68
N GLU A 228 4.66 -5.34 -25.49
CA GLU A 228 4.23 -4.80 -24.20
C GLU A 228 5.45 -4.48 -23.32
N CYS A 229 5.58 -3.22 -22.93
CA CYS A 229 6.65 -2.75 -22.06
C CYS A 229 6.08 -2.05 -20.81
N LEU A 230 6.83 -2.13 -19.72
CA LEU A 230 6.68 -1.30 -18.53
C LEU A 230 7.87 -0.36 -18.48
N VAL A 231 7.65 0.94 -18.64
CA VAL A 231 8.69 1.97 -18.55
C VAL A 231 8.60 2.62 -17.17
N ILE A 232 9.67 2.52 -16.38
CA ILE A 232 9.78 3.12 -15.06
C ILE A 232 10.83 4.22 -15.13
N ILE A 233 10.46 5.44 -14.73
CA ILE A 233 11.39 6.55 -14.52
C ILE A 233 11.56 6.73 -13.02
N ASP A 234 12.80 6.63 -12.54
CA ASP A 234 13.14 6.70 -11.11
C ASP A 234 13.07 8.12 -10.54
N ASP A 235 13.39 9.16 -11.32
CA ASP A 235 13.21 10.56 -10.93
C ASP A 235 12.58 11.38 -12.05
N MET A 236 11.29 11.68 -11.90
CA MET A 236 10.52 12.52 -12.80
C MET A 236 10.82 14.01 -12.65
N TYR A 237 11.29 14.46 -11.48
CA TYR A 237 11.67 15.86 -11.31
C TYR A 237 12.88 16.16 -12.17
N ASP A 238 13.93 15.34 -12.08
CA ASP A 238 15.15 15.52 -12.87
C ASP A 238 14.92 15.35 -14.37
N ALA A 239 14.02 14.43 -14.76
CA ALA A 239 13.60 14.26 -16.15
C ALA A 239 12.99 15.54 -16.74
N VAL A 240 12.10 16.20 -16.01
CA VAL A 240 11.32 17.34 -16.51
C VAL A 240 12.02 18.67 -16.26
N ALA A 241 12.44 18.92 -15.03
CA ALA A 241 12.99 20.23 -14.62
C ALA A 241 14.46 20.38 -15.02
N THR A 242 15.28 19.35 -14.81
CA THR A 242 16.73 19.44 -15.05
C THR A 242 17.09 19.10 -16.51
N LYS A 243 16.53 18.02 -17.05
CA LYS A 243 16.80 17.57 -18.42
C LYS A 243 15.89 18.16 -19.48
N ASN A 244 14.80 18.82 -19.11
CA ASN A 244 13.81 19.36 -20.04
C ASN A 244 13.26 18.31 -21.02
N ILE A 245 13.01 17.09 -20.55
CA ILE A 245 12.31 16.07 -21.35
C ILE A 245 10.85 16.51 -21.48
N ASP A 246 10.38 16.67 -22.72
CA ASP A 246 8.96 16.92 -22.98
C ASP A 246 8.13 15.69 -22.59
N ILE A 247 7.30 15.86 -21.55
CA ILE A 247 6.42 14.82 -21.03
C ILE A 247 5.40 14.39 -22.10
N GLN A 248 4.95 15.30 -22.97
CA GLN A 248 4.01 14.97 -24.03
C GLN A 248 4.66 14.05 -25.07
N ALA A 249 5.89 14.38 -25.50
CA ALA A 249 6.68 13.51 -26.37
C ALA A 249 6.91 12.13 -25.75
N LEU A 250 7.28 12.07 -24.46
CA LEU A 250 7.47 10.83 -23.72
C LEU A 250 6.18 10.00 -23.66
N PHE A 251 5.04 10.63 -23.33
CA PHE A 251 3.74 9.97 -23.26
C PHE A 251 3.30 9.44 -24.63
N ASN A 252 3.47 10.23 -25.69
CA ASN A 252 3.16 9.81 -27.05
C ASN A 252 4.02 8.63 -27.50
N LEU A 253 5.30 8.61 -27.12
CA LEU A 253 6.19 7.48 -27.37
C LEU A 253 5.69 6.23 -26.62
N VAL A 254 5.59 6.28 -25.30
CA VAL A 254 5.34 5.07 -24.50
C VAL A 254 3.90 4.57 -24.65
N VAL A 255 2.93 5.46 -24.49
CA VAL A 255 1.51 5.10 -24.41
C VAL A 255 0.87 5.02 -25.78
N MET A 256 1.08 6.01 -26.65
CA MET A 256 0.35 6.06 -27.93
C MET A 256 1.01 5.19 -29.01
N LYS A 257 2.35 5.22 -29.13
CA LYS A 257 3.07 4.45 -30.15
C LYS A 257 3.27 2.97 -29.78
N TYR A 258 3.58 2.68 -28.52
CA TYR A 258 3.86 1.31 -28.06
C TYR A 258 2.79 0.71 -27.14
N THR A 259 1.66 1.39 -26.89
CA THR A 259 0.57 0.89 -26.03
C THR A 259 1.03 0.36 -24.67
N SER A 260 2.10 0.96 -24.15
CA SER A 260 2.84 0.49 -22.97
C SER A 260 2.51 1.34 -21.75
N THR A 261 2.89 0.87 -20.57
CA THR A 261 2.60 1.55 -19.30
C THR A 261 3.80 2.40 -18.86
N LEU A 262 3.54 3.67 -18.55
CA LEU A 262 4.53 4.57 -17.97
C LEU A 262 4.31 4.69 -16.45
N VAL A 263 5.38 4.48 -15.68
CA VAL A 263 5.42 4.72 -14.23
C VAL A 263 6.51 5.73 -13.95
N GLY A 264 6.19 6.83 -13.30
CA GLY A 264 7.16 7.85 -12.92
C GLY A 264 7.17 8.04 -11.42
N VAL A 265 8.34 8.05 -10.80
CA VAL A 265 8.51 8.40 -9.38
C VAL A 265 8.87 9.88 -9.27
N TYR A 266 8.24 10.57 -8.32
CA TYR A 266 8.52 11.96 -8.01
C TYR A 266 8.74 12.10 -6.50
N HIS A 267 9.95 12.52 -6.15
CA HIS A 267 10.37 12.75 -4.77
C HIS A 267 9.79 14.09 -4.27
N THR A 268 8.88 14.02 -3.30
CA THR A 268 8.15 15.20 -2.79
C THR A 268 8.98 16.09 -1.86
N ASP A 269 10.14 15.61 -1.45
CA ASP A 269 11.13 16.25 -0.60
C ASP A 269 12.26 16.92 -1.39
N VAL A 270 12.29 16.78 -2.72
CA VAL A 270 13.14 17.58 -3.59
C VAL A 270 12.47 18.93 -3.81
N LEU A 271 13.07 19.98 -3.27
CA LEU A 271 12.57 21.34 -3.43
C LEU A 271 12.92 21.87 -4.82
N PRO A 272 11.94 22.36 -5.61
CA PRO A 272 12.23 22.95 -6.90
C PRO A 272 13.09 24.19 -6.73
N GLU A 273 14.13 24.33 -7.56
CA GLU A 273 14.91 25.56 -7.58
C GLU A 273 14.03 26.72 -8.07
N PRO A 274 13.99 27.86 -7.37
CA PRO A 274 13.23 29.00 -7.83
C PRO A 274 13.79 29.47 -9.18
N SER A 275 12.93 29.59 -10.18
CA SER A 275 13.30 30.08 -11.51
C SER A 275 13.86 31.51 -11.40
N THR A 276 15.18 31.65 -11.47
CA THR A 276 15.89 32.93 -11.34
C THR A 276 15.61 33.88 -12.51
N SER A 277 15.02 33.39 -13.61
CA SER A 277 14.86 34.10 -14.87
C SER A 277 13.48 34.71 -15.10
N GLY A 278 12.45 34.40 -14.29
CA GLY A 278 11.09 34.95 -14.45
C GLY A 278 10.37 34.59 -15.75
N VAL A 279 11.00 33.82 -16.65
CA VAL A 279 10.46 33.41 -17.96
C VAL A 279 9.26 32.46 -17.80
N ASP A 280 9.22 31.70 -16.70
CA ASP A 280 8.19 30.69 -16.42
C ASP A 280 7.27 31.07 -15.25
N ALA A 281 7.06 32.37 -15.00
CA ALA A 281 6.26 32.84 -13.86
C ALA A 281 4.79 32.34 -13.87
N TYR A 282 4.27 31.96 -15.04
CA TYR A 282 2.92 31.44 -15.21
C TYR A 282 2.87 29.92 -15.48
N ALA A 283 4.03 29.27 -15.60
CA ALA A 283 4.06 27.83 -15.80
C ALA A 283 3.71 27.11 -14.49
N PRO A 284 2.87 26.07 -14.53
CA PRO A 284 2.58 25.29 -13.34
C PRO A 284 3.87 24.58 -12.89
N PRO A 285 4.06 24.39 -11.57
CA PRO A 285 5.20 23.63 -11.06
C PRO A 285 5.17 22.18 -11.61
N PRO A 286 6.35 21.53 -11.79
CA PRO A 286 6.43 20.20 -12.40
C PRO A 286 5.52 19.15 -11.75
N LEU A 287 5.40 19.17 -10.42
CA LEU A 287 4.52 18.27 -9.69
C LEU A 287 3.04 18.43 -10.08
N GLU A 288 2.57 19.66 -10.27
CA GLU A 288 1.18 19.92 -10.65
C GLU A 288 0.91 19.48 -12.09
N LEU A 289 1.86 19.74 -12.99
CA LEU A 289 1.79 19.25 -14.38
C LEU A 289 1.71 17.72 -14.43
N LEU A 290 2.58 17.03 -13.70
CA LEU A 290 2.60 15.56 -13.64
C LEU A 290 1.33 14.99 -13.01
N LYS A 291 0.85 15.58 -11.90
CA LYS A 291 -0.43 15.21 -11.30
C LYS A 291 -1.59 15.44 -12.26
N PHE A 292 -1.55 16.49 -13.07
CA PHE A 292 -2.58 16.76 -14.07
C PHE A 292 -2.59 15.69 -15.16
N MET A 293 -1.43 15.26 -15.65
CA MET A 293 -1.32 14.24 -16.70
C MET A 293 -1.56 12.81 -16.20
N ALA A 294 -1.31 12.52 -14.92
CA ALA A 294 -1.43 11.18 -14.37
C ALA A 294 -2.87 10.65 -14.39
N THR A 295 -3.01 9.38 -14.77
CA THR A 295 -4.28 8.63 -14.64
C THR A 295 -4.41 7.97 -13.29
N SER A 296 -3.29 7.61 -12.67
CA SER A 296 -3.23 7.15 -11.28
C SER A 296 -2.14 7.91 -10.53
N VAL A 297 -2.45 8.39 -9.33
CA VAL A 297 -1.47 9.00 -8.42
C VAL A 297 -1.38 8.12 -7.18
N ILE A 298 -0.19 7.64 -6.84
CA ILE A 298 0.04 6.76 -5.70
C ILE A 298 1.01 7.47 -4.76
N THR A 299 0.57 7.78 -3.56
CA THR A 299 1.42 8.37 -2.53
C THR A 299 1.90 7.29 -1.56
N CYS A 300 3.22 7.23 -1.37
CA CYS A 300 3.88 6.27 -0.50
C CYS A 300 3.96 6.82 0.93
N ARG A 301 3.51 6.02 1.90
CA ARG A 301 3.55 6.34 3.33
C ARG A 301 4.11 5.17 4.13
N SER A 302 4.93 5.48 5.13
CA SER A 302 5.46 4.45 6.05
C SER A 302 4.34 3.92 6.94
N LEU A 303 4.23 2.59 7.06
CA LEU A 303 3.22 1.94 7.90
C LEU A 303 3.32 2.41 9.37
N SER A 304 4.54 2.47 9.90
CA SER A 304 4.81 2.88 11.28
C SER A 304 4.30 4.30 11.59
N HIS A 305 4.43 5.22 10.62
CA HIS A 305 4.00 6.61 10.73
C HIS A 305 2.47 6.70 10.70
N VAL A 306 1.84 5.96 9.78
CA VAL A 306 0.37 5.88 9.69
C VAL A 306 -0.23 5.29 10.97
N LEU A 307 0.37 4.23 11.52
CA LEU A 307 -0.06 3.64 12.79
C LEU A 307 0.15 4.59 13.98
N ALA A 308 1.25 5.34 14.01
CA ALA A 308 1.50 6.33 15.05
C ALA A 308 0.46 7.47 15.00
N SER A 309 0.12 7.96 13.81
CA SER A 309 -0.93 8.97 13.63
C SER A 309 -2.30 8.46 14.05
N LYS A 310 -2.64 7.22 13.69
CA LYS A 310 -3.87 6.57 14.17
C LYS A 310 -3.89 6.43 15.69
N ALA A 311 -2.81 5.94 16.30
CA ALA A 311 -2.73 5.76 17.75
C ALA A 311 -2.81 7.08 18.51
N ALA A 312 -2.24 8.17 17.96
CA ALA A 312 -2.39 9.51 18.52
C ALA A 312 -3.86 9.97 18.47
N ARG A 313 -4.51 9.80 17.32
CA ARG A 313 -5.93 10.15 17.13
C ARG A 313 -6.86 9.39 18.07
N GLU A 314 -6.65 8.09 18.24
CA GLU A 314 -7.43 7.25 19.17
C GLU A 314 -7.25 7.67 20.63
N ARG A 315 -6.05 8.14 20.99
CA ARG A 315 -5.75 8.66 22.33
C ARG A 315 -6.07 10.14 22.49
N SER A 316 -6.65 10.78 21.47
CA SER A 316 -6.88 12.23 21.43
C SER A 316 -5.61 13.06 21.72
N LEU A 317 -4.45 12.55 21.29
CA LEU A 317 -3.16 13.22 21.34
C LEU A 317 -2.92 14.00 20.04
N PRO A 318 -2.05 15.03 20.06
CA PRO A 318 -1.60 15.68 18.82
C PRO A 318 -0.98 14.65 17.88
N GLU A 319 -1.32 14.72 16.60
CA GLU A 319 -0.77 13.82 15.60
C GLU A 319 0.73 14.07 15.42
N PRO A 320 1.57 13.01 15.43
CA PRO A 320 2.99 13.15 15.17
C PRO A 320 3.20 13.68 13.76
N THR A 321 4.15 14.60 13.64
CA THR A 321 4.48 15.27 12.40
C THR A 321 5.74 14.63 11.80
N PHE A 322 5.69 14.25 10.53
CA PHE A 322 6.78 13.56 9.85
C PHE A 322 7.25 14.33 8.60
N GLY A 323 8.53 14.17 8.26
CA GLY A 323 9.16 14.76 7.08
C GLY A 323 9.13 16.28 7.07
N MET A 324 8.81 16.84 5.90
CA MET A 324 8.78 18.29 5.67
C MET A 324 7.82 19.04 6.60
N GLN A 325 6.80 18.36 7.13
CA GLN A 325 5.83 18.98 8.03
C GLN A 325 6.43 19.32 9.40
N THR A 326 7.54 18.69 9.79
CA THR A 326 8.23 18.98 11.07
C THR A 326 8.87 20.38 11.05
N GLY A 327 9.05 21.01 9.89
CA GLY A 327 9.64 22.34 9.75
C GLY A 327 11.13 22.39 10.10
N ALA A 328 11.78 21.23 10.18
CA ALA A 328 13.21 21.13 10.41
C ALA A 328 13.95 21.38 9.09
N GLU A 329 14.91 22.30 9.10
CA GLU A 329 15.75 22.60 7.95
C GLU A 329 16.81 21.51 7.74
N GLY A 330 17.06 21.15 6.47
CA GLY A 330 18.04 20.13 6.07
C GLY A 330 17.42 18.77 5.71
N ILE A 331 18.28 17.77 5.52
CA ILE A 331 17.87 16.41 5.17
C ILE A 331 17.41 15.69 6.45
N VAL A 332 16.10 15.58 6.63
CA VAL A 332 15.50 14.99 7.84
C VAL A 332 14.75 13.71 7.49
N GLN A 333 15.29 12.58 7.95
CA GLN A 333 14.59 11.31 7.95
C GLN A 333 14.05 11.02 9.36
N CYS A 334 12.75 10.78 9.46
CA CYS A 334 12.12 10.49 10.74
C CYS A 334 12.45 9.07 11.23
N LEU A 335 12.37 8.87 12.55
CA LEU A 335 12.47 7.54 13.15
C LEU A 335 11.37 6.61 12.59
N ASN A 336 11.70 5.33 12.44
CA ASN A 336 10.84 4.31 11.84
C ASN A 336 10.39 4.61 10.38
N ALA A 337 11.09 5.51 9.68
CA ALA A 337 11.00 5.63 8.24
C ALA A 337 11.34 4.31 7.53
N ASN A 338 10.80 4.11 6.33
CA ASN A 338 11.02 2.96 5.46
C ASN A 338 10.79 1.63 6.19
N ASP A 339 9.60 1.50 6.80
CA ASP A 339 9.24 0.32 7.57
C ASP A 339 9.35 -0.95 6.71
N GLY A 340 10.17 -1.91 7.18
CA GLY A 340 10.35 -3.19 6.51
C GLY A 340 9.14 -4.11 6.61
N CYS A 341 8.16 -3.81 7.46
CA CYS A 341 6.92 -4.59 7.57
C CYS A 341 5.99 -4.41 6.39
N GLY A 342 6.09 -3.30 5.64
CA GLY A 342 5.27 -3.02 4.47
C GLY A 342 5.07 -1.52 4.25
N ILE A 343 4.41 -1.20 3.14
CA ILE A 343 4.16 0.17 2.69
C ILE A 343 2.65 0.46 2.63
N VAL A 344 2.27 1.67 3.01
CA VAL A 344 0.91 2.18 2.84
C VAL A 344 0.86 3.03 1.57
N LEU A 345 -0.16 2.81 0.75
CA LEU A 345 -0.36 3.46 -0.54
C LEU A 345 -1.68 4.23 -0.49
N GLU A 346 -1.63 5.56 -0.46
CA GLU A 346 -2.83 6.38 -0.68
C GLU A 346 -2.92 6.63 -2.19
N ALA A 347 -3.85 5.92 -2.84
CA ALA A 347 -3.96 5.90 -4.28
C ALA A 347 -5.21 6.66 -4.73
N GLU A 348 -5.05 7.47 -5.77
CA GLU A 348 -6.10 8.18 -6.49
C GLU A 348 -6.14 7.66 -7.93
N PHE A 349 -7.26 7.03 -8.30
CA PHE A 349 -7.53 6.53 -9.64
C PHE A 349 -8.51 7.45 -10.36
N ARG A 350 -8.17 7.90 -11.56
CA ARG A 350 -9.08 8.73 -12.36
C ARG A 350 -9.90 7.86 -13.30
N ARG A 351 -11.23 7.90 -13.15
CA ARG A 351 -12.15 7.19 -14.05
C ARG A 351 -12.22 7.87 -15.41
N LYS A 352 -12.73 7.16 -16.41
CA LYS A 352 -13.05 7.73 -17.75
C LYS A 352 -14.01 8.92 -17.68
N SER A 353 -14.83 9.01 -16.63
CA SER A 353 -15.70 10.16 -16.37
C SER A 353 -14.98 11.40 -15.84
N GLY A 354 -13.67 11.32 -15.59
CA GLY A 354 -12.87 12.38 -14.97
C GLY A 354 -12.99 12.46 -13.45
N ARG A 355 -13.90 11.70 -12.83
CA ARG A 355 -14.04 11.67 -11.36
C ARG A 355 -12.89 10.87 -10.72
N PRO A 356 -12.17 11.42 -9.74
CA PRO A 356 -11.18 10.67 -8.98
C PRO A 356 -11.85 9.74 -7.97
N GLU A 357 -11.27 8.56 -7.80
CA GLU A 357 -11.60 7.53 -6.82
C GLU A 357 -10.36 7.27 -5.98
N SER A 358 -10.43 7.58 -4.69
CA SER A 358 -9.28 7.56 -3.79
C SER A 358 -9.45 6.55 -2.68
N GLU A 359 -8.45 5.71 -2.46
CA GLU A 359 -8.46 4.64 -1.47
C GLU A 359 -7.09 4.46 -0.82
N THR A 360 -7.07 3.88 0.38
CA THR A 360 -5.83 3.59 1.11
C THR A 360 -5.58 2.09 1.20
N TYR A 361 -4.43 1.67 0.70
CA TYR A 361 -4.04 0.27 0.61
C TYR A 361 -2.83 0.00 1.49
N TYR A 362 -2.72 -1.25 1.91
CA TYR A 362 -1.52 -1.78 2.52
C TYR A 362 -0.92 -2.85 1.60
N LEU A 363 0.35 -2.67 1.26
CA LEU A 363 1.16 -3.62 0.50
C LEU A 363 2.27 -4.14 1.42
N ARG A 364 2.19 -5.42 1.76
CA ARG A 364 3.26 -6.11 2.49
C ARG A 364 4.45 -6.45 1.57
N PRO A 365 5.64 -6.71 2.11
CA PRO A 365 6.76 -7.20 1.34
C PRO A 365 6.45 -8.55 0.69
N ARG A 366 7.01 -8.71 -0.51
CA ARG A 366 6.94 -9.92 -1.31
C ARG A 366 7.57 -11.11 -0.59
N ARG A 367 6.91 -12.27 -0.59
CA ARG A 367 7.45 -13.54 -0.08
C ARG A 367 7.52 -14.57 -1.21
N GLY A 368 8.53 -15.44 -1.18
CA GLY A 368 8.66 -16.50 -2.19
C GLY A 368 7.47 -17.47 -2.22
N SER A 369 6.78 -17.65 -1.09
CA SER A 369 5.56 -18.48 -0.99
C SER A 369 4.38 -17.99 -1.82
N ASP A 370 4.35 -16.68 -2.13
CA ASP A 370 3.21 -16.00 -2.76
C ASP A 370 3.08 -16.32 -4.25
N TYR A 371 4.17 -16.80 -4.86
CA TYR A 371 4.23 -17.11 -6.29
C TYR A 371 4.29 -18.61 -6.49
N HIS A 372 3.80 -19.04 -7.65
CA HIS A 372 4.09 -20.38 -8.16
C HIS A 372 5.59 -20.52 -8.43
N GLN A 373 6.06 -21.76 -8.54
CA GLN A 373 7.42 -22.00 -9.01
C GLN A 373 7.57 -21.41 -10.43
N PRO A 374 8.64 -20.67 -10.71
CA PRO A 374 8.87 -20.12 -12.03
C PRO A 374 9.03 -21.26 -13.05
N LEU A 375 8.47 -21.07 -14.24
CA LEU A 375 8.78 -21.92 -15.38
C LEU A 375 10.26 -21.70 -15.78
N PRO A 376 10.93 -22.66 -16.46
CA PRO A 376 12.34 -22.53 -16.84
C PRO A 376 12.69 -21.28 -17.65
N THR A 377 11.69 -20.68 -18.31
CA THR A 377 11.81 -19.47 -19.15
C THR A 377 11.45 -18.18 -18.42
N GLN A 378 10.99 -18.24 -17.17
CA GLN A 378 10.53 -17.09 -16.39
C GLN A 378 11.30 -16.96 -15.09
N LEU A 379 11.56 -15.72 -14.65
CA LEU A 379 12.30 -15.46 -13.40
C LEU A 379 11.38 -15.54 -12.17
N TYR A 380 10.14 -15.10 -12.37
CA TYR A 380 9.11 -15.08 -11.35
C TYR A 380 7.94 -15.92 -11.84
N GLY A 381 7.43 -16.80 -10.98
CA GLY A 381 6.18 -17.50 -11.25
C GLY A 381 4.99 -16.56 -11.15
N THR A 382 3.81 -17.04 -11.53
CA THR A 382 2.57 -16.26 -11.41
C THR A 382 2.15 -16.12 -9.94
N LEU A 383 1.52 -14.99 -9.60
CA LEU A 383 0.99 -14.75 -8.26
C LEU A 383 -0.14 -15.74 -7.93
N LYS A 384 -0.09 -16.39 -6.76
CA LYS A 384 -1.14 -17.32 -6.31
C LYS A 384 -2.40 -16.60 -5.85
N GLN A 385 -2.21 -15.60 -5.00
CA GLN A 385 -3.29 -14.85 -4.39
C GLN A 385 -2.87 -13.40 -4.18
N GLU A 386 -3.81 -12.48 -4.41
CA GLU A 386 -3.61 -11.07 -4.14
C GLU A 386 -3.45 -10.86 -2.62
N TYR A 387 -2.40 -10.14 -2.24
CA TYR A 387 -2.07 -9.88 -0.84
C TYR A 387 -2.09 -8.39 -0.49
N VAL A 388 -2.46 -7.55 -1.46
CA VAL A 388 -2.85 -6.16 -1.20
C VAL A 388 -4.20 -6.17 -0.52
N ILE A 389 -4.30 -5.40 0.56
CA ILE A 389 -5.53 -5.25 1.33
C ILE A 389 -5.83 -3.76 1.52
N LEU A 390 -7.07 -3.44 1.87
CA LEU A 390 -7.37 -2.09 2.34
C LEU A 390 -6.69 -1.86 3.68
N LEU A 391 -6.29 -0.62 3.93
CA LEU A 391 -5.64 -0.24 5.20
C LEU A 391 -6.54 -0.57 6.40
N ASP A 392 -7.86 -0.39 6.26
CA ASP A 392 -8.86 -0.73 7.27
C ASP A 392 -8.92 -2.22 7.63
N GLN A 393 -8.43 -3.11 6.76
CA GLN A 393 -8.36 -4.56 7.01
C GLN A 393 -7.06 -4.97 7.71
N HIS A 394 -6.05 -4.10 7.76
CA HIS A 394 -4.78 -4.43 8.40
C HIS A 394 -4.99 -4.57 9.92
N PRO A 395 -4.57 -5.66 10.57
CA PRO A 395 -4.95 -5.95 11.96
C PRO A 395 -4.46 -4.91 12.96
N ALA A 396 -3.31 -4.28 12.73
CA ALA A 396 -2.83 -3.19 13.60
C ALA A 396 -3.53 -1.85 13.34
N TYR A 397 -4.20 -1.70 12.19
CA TYR A 397 -4.92 -0.49 11.80
C TYR A 397 -6.44 -0.63 11.93
N ALA A 398 -6.99 -1.83 11.94
CA ALA A 398 -8.41 -2.07 12.13
C ALA A 398 -8.83 -1.65 13.55
N ASN A 399 -9.94 -0.94 13.67
CA ASN A 399 -10.53 -0.63 14.98
C ASN A 399 -11.19 -1.90 15.54
N SER A 400 -10.68 -2.45 16.64
CA SER A 400 -11.26 -3.64 17.29
C SER A 400 -12.75 -3.47 17.63
N GLU A 401 -13.20 -2.23 17.90
CA GLU A 401 -14.60 -1.92 18.19
C GLU A 401 -15.49 -1.95 16.94
N LEU A 402 -14.99 -1.53 15.78
CA LEU A 402 -15.72 -1.58 14.50
C LEU A 402 -15.76 -2.99 13.92
N VAL A 403 -14.70 -3.79 14.09
CA VAL A 403 -14.67 -5.19 13.65
C VAL A 403 -15.75 -6.03 14.35
N GLY A 404 -15.99 -5.78 15.64
CA GLY A 404 -17.08 -6.42 16.39
C GLY A 404 -18.49 -6.02 15.89
N MET A 405 -18.69 -4.75 15.53
CA MET A 405 -19.97 -4.28 14.99
C MET A 405 -20.23 -4.74 13.56
N VAL A 406 -19.20 -4.83 12.71
CA VAL A 406 -19.31 -5.33 11.34
C VAL A 406 -19.52 -6.85 11.32
N ALA A 407 -18.88 -7.60 12.22
CA ALA A 407 -19.15 -9.03 12.35
C ALA A 407 -20.61 -9.30 12.76
N ALA A 408 -21.14 -8.54 13.74
CA ALA A 408 -22.54 -8.63 14.13
C ALA A 408 -23.50 -8.20 12.99
N ALA A 409 -23.17 -7.15 12.24
CA ALA A 409 -23.97 -6.72 11.10
C ALA A 409 -23.88 -7.68 9.90
N ASN A 410 -22.79 -8.43 9.74
CA ASN A 410 -22.62 -9.41 8.66
C ASN A 410 -23.35 -10.72 8.96
N ASP A 411 -23.52 -11.09 10.24
CA ASP A 411 -24.45 -12.15 10.68
C ASP A 411 -25.91 -11.73 10.50
N GLU A 412 -26.23 -10.44 10.69
CA GLU A 412 -27.58 -9.90 10.38
C GLU A 412 -27.81 -9.67 8.87
N MET A 413 -26.74 -9.60 8.06
CA MET A 413 -26.77 -9.49 6.59
C MET A 413 -26.58 -10.83 5.88
N GLU A 414 -26.99 -11.95 6.50
CA GLU A 414 -27.38 -13.13 5.71
C GLU A 414 -28.49 -12.71 4.74
N THR A 415 -28.07 -12.43 3.51
CA THR A 415 -28.81 -11.70 2.49
C THR A 415 -30.16 -12.32 2.12
N SER A 416 -31.13 -11.46 1.82
CA SER A 416 -32.45 -11.75 1.24
C SER A 416 -32.45 -12.41 -0.16
N PHE A 417 -31.30 -12.91 -0.62
CA PHE A 417 -31.14 -13.65 -1.89
C PHE A 417 -30.20 -14.85 -1.76
N ASN A 418 -30.25 -15.57 -0.64
CA ASN A 418 -29.70 -16.93 -0.62
C ASN A 418 -30.65 -17.84 -1.43
N LEU A 419 -30.39 -17.98 -2.74
CA LEU A 419 -31.14 -18.83 -3.68
C LEU A 419 -30.98 -20.34 -3.40
N ALA A 420 -30.13 -20.71 -2.44
CA ALA A 420 -30.08 -22.07 -1.91
C ALA A 420 -31.20 -22.25 -0.88
N LEU A 421 -32.12 -23.18 -1.15
CA LEU A 421 -33.12 -23.59 -0.16
C LEU A 421 -32.40 -24.22 1.03
N THR A 422 -32.68 -23.72 2.24
CA THR A 422 -32.24 -24.40 3.46
C THR A 422 -32.81 -25.82 3.51
N ASP A 423 -32.14 -26.76 4.18
CA ASP A 423 -32.58 -28.17 4.23
C ASP A 423 -34.03 -28.33 4.73
N LYS A 424 -34.46 -27.42 5.62
CA LYS A 424 -35.84 -27.35 6.11
C LYS A 424 -36.84 -26.93 5.02
N GLN A 425 -36.47 -25.96 4.19
CA GLN A 425 -37.31 -25.51 3.06
C GLN A 425 -37.32 -26.53 1.92
N LYS A 426 -36.22 -27.26 1.71
CA LYS A 426 -36.16 -28.38 0.77
C LYS A 426 -37.09 -29.53 1.18
N ALA A 427 -37.05 -29.93 2.46
CA ALA A 427 -37.96 -30.93 3.01
C ALA A 427 -39.43 -30.48 2.94
N ALA A 428 -39.72 -29.19 3.21
CA ALA A 428 -41.06 -28.65 3.09
C ALA A 428 -41.57 -28.67 1.64
N ARG A 429 -40.73 -28.31 0.65
CA ARG A 429 -41.07 -28.39 -0.77
C ARG A 429 -41.33 -29.83 -1.23
N GLU A 430 -40.53 -30.78 -0.76
CA GLU A 430 -40.71 -32.21 -1.09
C GLU A 430 -41.97 -32.82 -0.44
N GLY A 431 -42.45 -32.25 0.67
CA GLY A 431 -43.68 -32.67 1.35
C GLY A 431 -44.98 -32.02 0.85
N VAL A 432 -44.91 -31.04 -0.06
CA VAL A 432 -46.11 -30.43 -0.67
C VAL A 432 -46.64 -31.38 -1.75
N VAL A 433 -47.76 -32.03 -1.44
CA VAL A 433 -48.46 -32.93 -2.37
C VAL A 433 -49.15 -32.08 -3.44
N LEU A 434 -48.57 -32.07 -4.63
CA LEU A 434 -49.18 -31.46 -5.81
C LEU A 434 -50.28 -32.39 -6.35
N PRO A 435 -51.51 -31.89 -6.59
CA PRO A 435 -52.51 -32.64 -7.32
C PRO A 435 -51.94 -33.08 -8.67
N TYR A 436 -52.03 -34.38 -8.98
CA TYR A 436 -51.57 -35.03 -10.23
C TYR A 436 -50.07 -35.29 -10.41
N PHE A 437 -49.21 -35.03 -9.41
CA PHE A 437 -47.78 -35.37 -9.51
C PHE A 437 -47.49 -36.87 -9.35
N ASP A 438 -48.38 -37.61 -8.67
CA ASP A 438 -48.31 -39.09 -8.60
C ASP A 438 -48.61 -39.76 -9.96
N ALA A 439 -49.26 -39.05 -10.89
CA ALA A 439 -49.55 -39.58 -12.23
C ALA A 439 -48.29 -39.72 -13.10
N GLN A 440 -47.15 -39.13 -12.68
CA GLN A 440 -45.89 -39.14 -13.44
C GLN A 440 -44.84 -40.11 -12.88
N LYS A 441 -45.09 -40.72 -11.70
CA LYS A 441 -44.19 -41.70 -11.07
C LYS A 441 -44.63 -43.15 -11.21
N GLY A 442 -45.83 -43.38 -11.75
CA GLY A 442 -46.24 -44.71 -12.23
C GLY A 442 -45.63 -45.00 -13.60
N GLU A 443 -45.21 -46.24 -13.79
CA GLU A 443 -44.55 -46.89 -14.94
C GLU A 443 -45.21 -46.65 -16.32
N GLY A 444 -45.22 -45.40 -16.80
CA GLY A 444 -45.89 -44.99 -18.05
C GLY A 444 -45.65 -43.53 -18.41
N GLY A 445 -44.38 -43.17 -18.64
CA GLY A 445 -44.00 -41.82 -19.07
C GLY A 445 -44.31 -41.57 -20.55
N GLU A 446 -45.46 -40.96 -20.86
CA GLU A 446 -45.72 -40.40 -22.20
C GLU A 446 -46.78 -39.28 -22.25
N GLY A 447 -47.03 -38.58 -21.12
CA GLY A 447 -48.03 -37.51 -21.06
C GLY A 447 -47.41 -36.13 -20.89
N GLY A 448 -46.88 -35.54 -21.96
CA GLY A 448 -46.32 -34.18 -21.88
C GLY A 448 -45.69 -33.60 -23.15
N ARG A 449 -45.99 -34.14 -24.33
CA ARG A 449 -45.63 -33.46 -25.58
C ARG A 449 -46.74 -32.44 -25.89
N ILE A 450 -46.46 -31.17 -25.64
CA ILE A 450 -47.25 -30.08 -26.18
C ILE A 450 -46.89 -29.99 -27.66
N LEU A 451 -47.77 -30.48 -28.53
CA LEU A 451 -47.64 -30.31 -29.97
C LEU A 451 -48.21 -28.93 -30.30
N TYR A 452 -47.38 -28.04 -30.83
CA TYR A 452 -47.81 -26.74 -31.34
C TYR A 452 -48.18 -26.92 -32.82
N ASP A 453 -49.46 -26.83 -33.15
CA ASP A 453 -49.94 -26.71 -34.53
C ASP A 453 -49.91 -25.23 -34.90
N MET A 454 -49.07 -24.84 -35.85
CA MET A 454 -49.06 -23.47 -36.39
C MET A 454 -50.33 -23.27 -37.24
N GLY A 455 -51.13 -22.25 -36.92
CA GLY A 455 -52.25 -21.85 -37.76
C GLY A 455 -51.78 -21.07 -38.99
N GLU A 456 -52.42 -21.25 -40.14
CA GLU A 456 -52.14 -20.55 -41.41
C GLU A 456 -52.42 -19.02 -41.38
N GLU A 457 -52.72 -18.46 -40.21
CA GLU A 457 -53.02 -17.03 -40.00
C GLU A 457 -51.95 -16.31 -39.17
N ASP A 458 -50.83 -16.96 -38.84
CA ASP A 458 -49.73 -16.33 -38.08
C ASP A 458 -48.66 -15.82 -39.06
N ASP A 459 -48.86 -14.59 -39.53
CA ASP A 459 -47.98 -13.83 -40.40
C ASP A 459 -46.74 -13.35 -39.64
N PHE A 460 -45.81 -14.28 -39.42
CA PHE A 460 -44.47 -14.01 -38.90
C PHE A 460 -43.77 -12.94 -39.77
N ASP A 461 -43.69 -11.73 -39.25
CA ASP A 461 -43.06 -10.57 -39.86
C ASP A 461 -41.53 -10.67 -39.72
N GLU A 462 -40.87 -10.93 -40.85
CA GLU A 462 -39.43 -11.23 -40.99
C GLU A 462 -38.49 -10.04 -40.66
N GLU A 463 -38.97 -8.95 -40.02
CA GLU A 463 -38.24 -7.69 -39.81
C GLU A 463 -37.74 -7.44 -38.36
N GLU A 464 -37.98 -8.34 -37.40
CA GLU A 464 -37.67 -8.10 -35.97
C GLU A 464 -36.43 -8.83 -35.41
N ASP A 465 -35.49 -9.30 -36.24
CA ASP A 465 -34.29 -10.03 -35.76
C ASP A 465 -32.94 -9.40 -36.18
N GLU A 466 -32.80 -8.07 -36.05
CA GLU A 466 -31.49 -7.40 -35.97
C GLU A 466 -31.40 -6.43 -34.79
N ILE A 467 -31.15 -6.94 -33.57
CA ILE A 467 -30.60 -6.15 -32.45
C ILE A 467 -29.55 -6.93 -31.66
#